data_AF-A0A9P1H7R4-F1
#
_entry.id   AF-A0A9P1H7R4-F1
#
_cell.length_a   1.000
_cell.length_b   1.000
_cell.length_c   1.000
_cell.angle_alpha   90.00
_cell.angle_beta   90.00
_cell.angle_gamma   90.00
#
_symmetry.space_group_name_H-M   'P 1'
#
loop_
_entity.id
_entity.type
_entity.pdbx_description
1 polymer ?
#
loop_
_entity_poly.entity_id
_entity_poly.type
_entity_poly.pdbx_seq_one_letter_code
_entity_poly.pdbx_strand_id
1 'polypeptide(L)'
;MLPGRRRLQQGRRDDASSSSTPGRRDPPSSAALAALPRTKRRHNLKTEKLDEHVRESLSLIGRATFELNETLQTARSNLEGLSENKEEERARMQKKVTKLELLAKSLTTEAEQSVRQLVDLKAGVADEREVLRATHDATSTVARTRQQERMRREQRQQELAEAGEADEDGRDVLAEPLFHPSTDMIRELREQKASDYESMAAYQRYSLNNDYIEFKRQWHMGLHGADAIVPDAKRWFTHAGEPVFNYGTSGENGGDEDEEMADGDDDIVIERQKVSTRCPLSLQEMREPYTNSRCKHTFEKDAILEFLVVPSVCGARKPVVTWTFQNETSTLTGQC
;
A
#
# COMPACT_ATOMS: atom_id res chain seq x y z
N MET A 1 15.40 15.56 -21.16
CA MET A 1 14.56 15.26 -22.33
C MET A 1 13.11 15.38 -21.91
N LEU A 2 12.39 16.36 -22.45
CA LEU A 2 11.00 16.71 -22.13
C LEU A 2 10.19 16.65 -23.44
N PRO A 3 8.99 16.04 -23.49
CA PRO A 3 8.28 15.88 -24.74
C PRO A 3 7.39 17.10 -25.09
N GLY A 4 7.61 17.62 -26.30
CA GLY A 4 6.57 17.84 -27.30
C GLY A 4 5.44 18.84 -27.02
N ARG A 5 5.74 20.14 -27.05
CA ARG A 5 4.73 21.18 -27.28
C ARG A 5 4.15 21.05 -28.70
N ARG A 6 2.86 20.70 -28.82
CA ARG A 6 2.15 20.74 -30.12
C ARG A 6 1.66 22.16 -30.43
N ARG A 7 2.10 22.60 -31.61
CA ARG A 7 1.93 23.93 -32.22
C ARG A 7 0.47 24.15 -32.65
N LEU A 8 -0.14 25.21 -32.13
CA LEU A 8 -1.40 25.79 -32.60
C LEU A 8 -1.18 26.40 -34.00
N GLN A 9 -1.99 26.00 -34.98
CA GLN A 9 -2.13 26.72 -36.25
C GLN A 9 -3.38 27.61 -36.18
N GLN A 10 -3.15 28.92 -36.04
CA GLN A 10 -4.02 29.98 -36.56
C GLN A 10 -3.46 30.32 -37.96
N GLY A 11 -4.20 30.66 -39.01
CA GLY A 11 -5.62 30.81 -39.27
C GLY A 11 -5.74 31.28 -40.72
N ARG A 12 -6.93 31.12 -41.33
CA ARG A 12 -7.33 31.93 -42.48
C ARG A 12 -8.78 32.32 -42.27
N ARG A 13 -8.99 33.63 -42.17
CA ARG A 13 -10.28 34.30 -41.99
C ARG A 13 -10.99 34.33 -43.34
N ASP A 14 -12.28 34.02 -43.33
CA ASP A 14 -13.24 34.60 -44.25
C ASP A 14 -14.47 35.02 -43.42
N ASP A 15 -14.78 36.31 -43.51
CA ASP A 15 -15.88 36.99 -42.84
C ASP A 15 -17.23 36.58 -43.44
N ALA A 16 -18.18 36.15 -42.60
CA ALA A 16 -19.60 36.21 -42.92
C ALA A 16 -20.42 36.31 -41.63
N SER A 17 -20.84 37.54 -41.33
CA SER A 17 -21.85 37.86 -40.32
C SER A 17 -23.13 37.07 -40.57
N SER A 18 -23.50 36.18 -39.65
CA SER A 18 -24.87 35.72 -39.49
C SER A 18 -25.15 35.46 -38.02
N SER A 19 -26.10 36.23 -37.49
CA SER A 19 -26.64 36.13 -36.15
C SER A 19 -27.15 34.71 -35.88
N SER A 20 -26.40 33.94 -35.11
CA SER A 20 -26.79 32.59 -34.70
C SER A 20 -27.46 32.63 -33.34
N THR A 21 -28.79 32.59 -33.35
CA THR A 21 -29.63 32.17 -32.21
C THR A 21 -29.04 30.91 -31.55
N PRO A 22 -28.99 30.81 -30.20
CA PRO A 22 -28.52 29.61 -29.54
C PRO A 22 -29.48 28.46 -29.85
N GLY A 23 -29.00 27.50 -30.64
CA GLY A 23 -29.75 26.32 -31.04
C GLY A 23 -30.26 25.56 -29.82
N ARG A 24 -31.59 25.44 -29.74
CA ARG A 24 -32.32 24.52 -28.87
C ARG A 24 -31.78 23.12 -29.14
N ARG A 25 -30.98 22.57 -28.22
CA ARG A 25 -30.52 21.17 -28.32
C ARG A 25 -31.70 20.29 -27.98
N ASP A 26 -32.12 19.49 -28.96
CA ASP A 26 -33.18 18.50 -28.77
C ASP A 26 -32.82 17.56 -27.61
N PRO A 27 -33.79 17.18 -26.76
CA PRO A 27 -33.56 16.23 -25.68
C PRO A 27 -33.05 14.90 -26.28
N PRO A 28 -32.26 14.11 -25.51
CA PRO A 28 -31.75 12.84 -26.01
C PRO A 28 -32.92 11.98 -26.49
N SER A 29 -32.89 11.67 -27.79
CA SER A 29 -33.88 10.80 -28.43
C SER A 29 -34.07 9.52 -27.60
N SER A 30 -35.31 9.04 -27.51
CA SER A 30 -35.66 7.73 -26.92
C SER A 30 -34.72 6.59 -27.37
N ALA A 31 -34.17 6.70 -28.59
CA ALA A 31 -33.16 5.77 -29.11
C ALA A 31 -31.82 5.79 -28.34
N ALA A 32 -31.39 6.94 -27.82
CA ALA A 32 -30.18 7.06 -27.01
C ALA A 32 -30.34 6.38 -25.65
N LEU A 33 -31.52 6.49 -25.02
CA LEU A 33 -31.85 5.79 -23.78
C LEU A 33 -31.94 4.27 -24.00
N ALA A 34 -32.48 3.82 -25.13
CA ALA A 34 -32.53 2.40 -25.50
C ALA A 34 -31.15 1.78 -25.83
N ALA A 35 -30.13 2.60 -26.15
CA ALA A 35 -28.79 2.13 -26.47
C ALA A 35 -27.89 1.89 -25.23
N LEU A 36 -28.20 2.52 -24.09
CA LEU A 36 -27.43 2.44 -22.84
C LEU A 36 -27.27 1.00 -22.27
N PRO A 37 -28.29 0.12 -22.32
CA PRO A 37 -28.13 -1.26 -21.84
C PRO A 37 -27.12 -2.06 -22.68
N ARG A 38 -27.03 -1.77 -23.98
CA ARG A 38 -26.12 -2.44 -24.92
C ARG A 38 -24.68 -1.99 -24.69
N THR A 39 -24.46 -0.71 -24.40
CA THR A 39 -23.13 -0.19 -24.08
C THR A 39 -22.65 -0.72 -22.72
N LYS A 40 -23.51 -0.72 -21.68
CA LYS A 40 -23.21 -1.29 -20.35
C LYS A 40 -22.69 -2.73 -20.44
N ARG A 41 -23.38 -3.60 -21.16
CA ARG A 41 -22.95 -5.01 -21.35
C ARG A 41 -21.58 -5.13 -22.02
N ARG A 42 -21.31 -4.32 -23.05
CA ARG A 42 -20.03 -4.33 -23.76
C ARG A 42 -18.87 -3.79 -22.92
N HIS A 43 -19.13 -2.77 -22.10
CA HIS A 43 -18.13 -2.22 -21.18
C HIS A 43 -17.81 -3.20 -20.06
N ASN A 44 -18.81 -3.83 -19.45
CA ASN A 44 -18.60 -4.85 -18.41
C ASN A 44 -17.68 -5.98 -18.91
N LEU A 45 -17.95 -6.55 -20.09
CA LEU A 45 -17.12 -7.61 -20.65
C LEU A 45 -15.66 -7.20 -20.88
N LYS A 46 -15.40 -5.94 -21.28
CA LYS A 46 -14.03 -5.43 -21.45
C LYS A 46 -13.33 -5.23 -20.11
N THR A 47 -14.04 -4.69 -19.13
CA THR A 47 -13.49 -4.49 -17.77
C THR A 47 -13.19 -5.81 -17.07
N GLU A 48 -14.00 -6.87 -17.28
CA GLU A 48 -13.73 -8.21 -16.72
C GLU A 48 -12.45 -8.82 -17.28
N LYS A 49 -12.22 -8.68 -18.59
CA LYS A 49 -10.96 -9.13 -19.21
C LYS A 49 -9.75 -8.36 -18.69
N LEU A 50 -9.91 -7.05 -18.50
CA LEU A 50 -8.84 -6.23 -17.93
C LEU A 50 -8.53 -6.65 -16.49
N ASP A 51 -9.56 -6.88 -15.67
CA ASP A 51 -9.38 -7.39 -14.30
C ASP A 51 -8.62 -8.72 -14.28
N GLU A 52 -8.92 -9.62 -15.23
CA GLU A 52 -8.24 -10.90 -15.36
C GLU A 52 -6.75 -10.73 -15.68
N HIS A 53 -6.42 -9.91 -16.69
CA HIS A 53 -5.03 -9.63 -17.03
C HIS A 53 -4.28 -8.90 -15.91
N VAL A 54 -4.97 -8.05 -15.14
CA VAL A 54 -4.37 -7.42 -13.95
C VAL A 54 -4.03 -8.46 -12.89
N ARG A 55 -4.94 -9.39 -12.57
CA ARG A 55 -4.66 -10.48 -11.62
C ARG A 55 -3.51 -11.37 -12.09
N GLU A 56 -3.51 -11.74 -13.37
CA GLU A 56 -2.45 -12.56 -13.95
C GLU A 56 -1.09 -11.84 -13.88
N SER A 57 -1.06 -10.55 -14.21
CA SER A 57 0.16 -9.73 -14.13
C SER A 57 0.67 -9.62 -12.69
N LEU A 58 -0.22 -9.39 -11.71
CA LEU A 58 0.12 -9.35 -10.29
C LEU A 58 0.74 -10.67 -9.81
N SER A 59 0.15 -11.80 -10.19
CA SER A 59 0.67 -13.13 -9.85
C SER A 59 2.04 -13.40 -10.49
N LEU A 60 2.24 -12.97 -11.74
CA LEU A 60 3.52 -13.15 -12.45
C LEU A 60 4.62 -12.30 -11.84
N ILE A 61 4.32 -11.03 -11.51
CA ILE A 61 5.27 -10.14 -10.84
C ILE A 61 5.66 -10.70 -9.48
N GLY A 62 4.66 -11.12 -8.68
CA GLY A 62 4.92 -11.70 -7.37
C GLY A 62 5.80 -12.95 -7.45
N ARG A 63 5.48 -13.90 -8.36
CA ARG A 63 6.31 -15.10 -8.56
C ARG A 63 7.73 -14.76 -9.00
N ALA A 64 7.89 -13.82 -9.94
CA ALA A 64 9.21 -13.39 -10.40
C ALA A 64 10.03 -12.74 -9.26
N THR A 65 9.40 -11.95 -8.38
CA THR A 65 10.09 -11.38 -7.21
C THR A 65 10.46 -12.43 -6.17
N PHE A 66 9.61 -13.43 -5.95
CA PHE A 66 9.92 -14.57 -5.09
C PHE A 66 11.16 -15.33 -5.61
N GLU A 67 11.13 -15.74 -6.89
CA GLU A 67 12.25 -16.47 -7.52
C GLU A 67 13.55 -15.67 -7.48
N LEU A 68 13.48 -14.36 -7.74
CA LEU A 68 14.64 -13.47 -7.65
C LEU A 68 15.25 -13.46 -6.23
N ASN A 69 14.43 -13.32 -5.21
CA ASN A 69 14.90 -13.31 -3.82
C ASN A 69 15.41 -14.69 -3.36
N GLU A 70 14.75 -15.77 -3.79
CA GLU A 70 15.19 -17.14 -3.51
C GLU A 70 16.58 -17.43 -4.12
N THR A 71 16.80 -16.99 -5.37
CA THR A 71 18.11 -17.13 -6.03
C THR A 71 19.19 -16.31 -5.31
N LEU A 72 18.85 -15.12 -4.82
CA LEU A 72 19.75 -14.29 -4.02
C LEU A 72 20.09 -14.97 -2.69
N GLN A 73 19.11 -15.51 -1.99
CA GLN A 73 19.34 -16.23 -0.72
C GLN A 73 20.18 -17.49 -0.92
N THR A 74 19.90 -18.26 -1.98
CA THR A 74 20.71 -19.42 -2.35
C THR A 74 22.15 -19.01 -2.64
N ALA A 75 22.36 -17.89 -3.35
CA ALA A 75 23.70 -17.37 -3.62
C ALA A 75 24.44 -16.91 -2.35
N ARG A 76 23.73 -16.31 -1.38
CA ARG A 76 24.27 -15.95 -0.06
C ARG A 76 24.67 -17.17 0.75
N SER A 77 23.77 -18.16 0.87
CA SER A 77 24.06 -19.40 1.58
C SER A 77 25.24 -20.16 0.97
N ASN A 78 25.35 -20.21 -0.36
CA ASN A 78 26.51 -20.80 -1.04
C ASN A 78 27.81 -20.04 -0.75
N LEU A 79 27.77 -18.72 -0.60
CA LEU A 79 28.93 -17.90 -0.23
C LEU A 79 29.36 -18.17 1.23
N GLU A 80 28.40 -18.33 2.13
CA GLU A 80 28.65 -18.65 3.55
C GLU A 80 29.17 -20.08 3.75
N GLY A 81 28.72 -21.03 2.93
CA GLY A 81 29.15 -22.42 2.97
C GLY A 81 30.54 -22.70 2.38
N LEU A 82 31.17 -21.72 1.73
CA LEU A 82 32.54 -21.86 1.21
C LEU A 82 33.56 -21.81 2.34
N SER A 83 34.44 -22.82 2.39
CA SER A 83 35.51 -22.88 3.39
C SER A 83 36.52 -21.74 3.21
N GLU A 84 37.14 -21.33 4.32
CA GLU A 84 38.14 -20.24 4.34
C GLU A 84 39.34 -20.52 3.42
N ASN A 85 39.66 -21.80 3.18
CA ASN A 85 40.77 -22.22 2.32
C ASN A 85 40.56 -21.96 0.82
N LYS A 86 39.36 -21.50 0.42
CA LYS A 86 38.98 -21.22 -0.98
C LYS A 86 38.78 -19.73 -1.22
N GLU A 87 39.74 -18.92 -0.79
CA GLU A 87 39.64 -17.46 -0.78
C GLU A 87 39.34 -16.86 -2.17
N GLU A 88 40.00 -17.35 -3.23
CA GLU A 88 39.74 -16.87 -4.61
C GLU A 88 38.31 -17.20 -5.10
N GLU A 89 37.82 -18.41 -4.80
CA GLU A 89 36.47 -18.84 -5.14
C GLU A 89 35.43 -18.01 -4.37
N ARG A 90 35.68 -17.77 -3.07
CA ARG A 90 34.86 -16.92 -2.21
C ARG A 90 34.82 -15.48 -2.70
N ALA A 91 35.96 -14.89 -3.05
CA ALA A 91 36.03 -13.53 -3.59
C ALA A 91 35.28 -13.41 -4.92
N ARG A 92 35.39 -14.41 -5.81
CA ARG A 92 34.64 -14.45 -7.07
C ARG A 92 33.14 -14.56 -6.84
N MET A 93 32.71 -15.41 -5.90
CA MET A 93 31.30 -15.56 -5.54
C MET A 93 30.75 -14.30 -4.88
N GLN A 94 31.51 -13.67 -4.00
CA GLN A 94 31.10 -12.44 -3.33
C GLN A 94 30.84 -11.31 -4.35
N LYS A 95 31.70 -11.14 -5.35
CA LYS A 95 31.46 -10.19 -6.46
C LYS A 95 30.17 -10.49 -7.23
N LYS A 96 29.80 -11.77 -7.38
CA LYS A 96 28.53 -12.15 -8.04
C LYS A 96 27.34 -11.86 -7.14
N VAL A 97 27.42 -12.20 -5.85
CA VAL A 97 26.37 -11.93 -4.86
C VAL A 97 26.11 -10.44 -4.78
N THR A 98 27.13 -9.59 -4.65
CA THR A 98 26.92 -8.13 -4.59
C THR A 98 26.28 -7.57 -5.87
N LYS A 99 26.65 -8.10 -7.04
CA LYS A 99 25.98 -7.73 -8.30
C LYS A 99 24.51 -8.17 -8.31
N LEU A 100 24.22 -9.39 -7.85
CA LEU A 100 22.85 -9.89 -7.74
C LEU A 100 22.03 -9.10 -6.72
N GLU A 101 22.62 -8.66 -5.60
CA GLU A 101 21.95 -7.83 -4.59
C GLU A 101 21.52 -6.47 -5.17
N LEU A 102 22.38 -5.81 -5.93
CA LEU A 102 22.06 -4.55 -6.58
C LEU A 102 20.93 -4.73 -7.62
N LEU A 103 21.00 -5.80 -8.42
CA LEU A 103 19.95 -6.12 -9.38
C LEU A 103 18.63 -6.48 -8.69
N ALA A 104 18.68 -7.27 -7.61
CA ALA A 104 17.51 -7.67 -6.84
C ALA A 104 16.81 -6.46 -6.22
N LYS A 105 17.56 -5.53 -5.62
CA LYS A 105 17.02 -4.27 -5.08
C LYS A 105 16.32 -3.43 -6.15
N SER A 106 16.98 -3.24 -7.31
CA SER A 106 16.41 -2.46 -8.42
C SER A 106 15.13 -3.08 -8.96
N LEU A 107 15.16 -4.37 -9.30
CA LEU A 107 14.03 -5.07 -9.89
C LEU A 107 12.87 -5.23 -8.89
N THR A 108 13.17 -5.42 -7.61
CA THR A 108 12.13 -5.44 -6.56
C THR A 108 11.42 -4.09 -6.45
N THR A 109 12.16 -2.99 -6.53
CA THR A 109 11.57 -1.64 -6.47
C THR A 109 10.68 -1.38 -7.69
N GLU A 110 11.14 -1.77 -8.89
CA GLU A 110 10.36 -1.67 -10.12
C GLU A 110 9.11 -2.56 -10.09
N ALA A 111 9.23 -3.78 -9.58
CA ALA A 111 8.12 -4.71 -9.40
C ALA A 111 7.07 -4.14 -8.44
N GLU A 112 7.48 -3.59 -7.30
CA GLU A 112 6.58 -2.96 -6.33
C GLU A 112 5.84 -1.77 -6.94
N GLN A 113 6.54 -0.91 -7.67
CA GLN A 113 5.94 0.22 -8.36
C GLN A 113 4.91 -0.26 -9.40
N SER A 114 5.23 -1.32 -10.14
CA SER A 114 4.34 -1.93 -11.12
C SER A 114 3.09 -2.53 -10.47
N VAL A 115 3.23 -3.16 -9.31
CA VAL A 115 2.10 -3.68 -8.51
C VAL A 115 1.20 -2.53 -8.05
N ARG A 116 1.75 -1.41 -7.56
CA ARG A 116 0.95 -0.23 -7.20
C ARG A 116 0.16 0.31 -8.39
N GLN A 117 0.80 0.43 -9.56
CA GLN A 117 0.12 0.87 -10.79
C GLN A 117 -1.02 -0.07 -11.20
N LEU A 118 -0.83 -1.39 -11.06
CA LEU A 118 -1.88 -2.37 -11.35
C LEU A 118 -3.04 -2.29 -10.36
N VAL A 119 -2.75 -2.06 -9.07
CA VAL A 119 -3.77 -1.81 -8.04
C VAL A 119 -4.55 -0.53 -8.34
N ASP A 120 -3.86 0.56 -8.68
CA ASP A 120 -4.48 1.83 -9.07
C ASP A 120 -5.36 1.68 -10.31
N LEU A 121 -4.91 0.92 -11.32
CA LEU A 121 -5.70 0.61 -12.51
C LEU A 121 -6.97 -0.17 -12.15
N LYS A 122 -6.86 -1.17 -11.27
CA LYS A 122 -8.00 -1.96 -10.80
C LYS A 122 -9.03 -1.10 -10.04
N ALA A 123 -8.56 -0.18 -9.20
CA ALA A 123 -9.42 0.78 -8.52
C ALA A 123 -10.14 1.69 -9.53
N GLY A 124 -9.42 2.25 -10.50
CA GLY A 124 -10.00 3.08 -11.55
C GLY A 124 -11.07 2.35 -12.39
N VAL A 125 -10.86 1.08 -12.72
CA VAL A 125 -11.86 0.25 -13.43
C VAL A 125 -13.11 0.02 -12.58
N ALA A 126 -12.96 -0.19 -11.27
CA ALA A 126 -14.08 -0.32 -10.36
C ALA A 126 -14.88 0.99 -10.26
N ASP A 127 -14.20 2.13 -10.17
CA ASP A 127 -14.84 3.45 -10.16
C ASP A 127 -15.56 3.73 -11.48
N GLU A 128 -14.98 3.40 -12.63
CA GLU A 128 -15.66 3.56 -13.92
C GLU A 128 -16.97 2.77 -14.00
N ARG A 129 -16.99 1.53 -13.47
CA ARG A 129 -18.22 0.73 -13.40
C ARG A 129 -19.26 1.40 -12.51
N GLU A 130 -18.83 1.96 -11.39
CA GLU A 130 -19.72 2.65 -10.45
C GLU A 130 -20.30 3.93 -11.06
N VAL A 131 -19.46 4.76 -11.70
CA VAL A 131 -19.91 5.98 -12.40
C VAL A 131 -20.93 5.65 -13.48
N LEU A 132 -20.68 4.61 -14.29
CA LEU A 132 -21.62 4.17 -15.32
C LEU A 132 -22.93 3.64 -14.74
N ARG A 133 -22.89 3.00 -13.57
CA ARG A 133 -24.09 2.55 -12.86
C ARG A 133 -24.89 3.73 -12.31
N ALA A 134 -24.24 4.63 -11.58
CA ALA A 134 -24.86 5.80 -11.00
C ALA A 134 -25.51 6.71 -12.06
N THR A 135 -24.81 6.94 -13.18
CA THR A 135 -25.34 7.76 -14.28
C THR A 135 -26.50 7.08 -15.00
N HIS A 136 -26.44 5.76 -15.20
CA HIS A 136 -27.57 5.00 -15.74
C HIS A 136 -28.79 5.12 -14.82
N ASP A 137 -28.61 4.93 -13.51
CA ASP A 137 -29.70 4.92 -12.55
C ASP A 137 -30.33 6.32 -12.44
N ALA A 138 -29.53 7.38 -12.34
CA ALA A 138 -29.99 8.76 -12.38
C ALA A 138 -30.71 9.12 -13.70
N THR A 139 -30.21 8.66 -14.84
CA THR A 139 -30.88 8.91 -16.13
C THR A 139 -32.20 8.15 -16.21
N SER A 140 -32.25 6.91 -15.72
CA SER A 140 -33.44 6.07 -15.73
C SER A 140 -34.55 6.61 -14.82
N THR A 141 -34.21 7.17 -13.66
CA THR A 141 -35.17 7.79 -12.74
C THR A 141 -35.76 9.07 -13.34
N VAL A 142 -34.93 9.91 -13.96
CA VAL A 142 -35.40 11.10 -14.68
C VAL A 142 -36.33 10.72 -15.84
N ALA A 143 -35.96 9.71 -16.64
CA ALA A 143 -36.79 9.24 -17.75
C ALA A 143 -38.15 8.69 -17.28
N ARG A 144 -38.17 7.89 -16.21
CA ARG A 144 -39.42 7.36 -15.61
C ARG A 144 -40.31 8.47 -15.07
N THR A 145 -39.73 9.45 -14.38
CA THR A 145 -40.47 10.58 -13.81
C THR A 145 -41.11 11.42 -14.91
N ARG A 146 -40.36 11.74 -15.97
CA ARG A 146 -40.89 12.44 -17.15
C ARG A 146 -42.00 11.69 -17.85
N GLN A 147 -41.87 10.36 -18.00
CA GLN A 147 -42.92 9.55 -18.60
C GLN A 147 -44.20 9.56 -17.76
N GLN A 148 -44.09 9.46 -16.44
CA GLN A 148 -45.23 9.54 -15.53
C GLN A 148 -45.91 10.92 -15.56
N GLU A 149 -45.13 12.00 -15.60
CA GLU A 149 -45.65 13.37 -15.73
C GLU A 149 -46.36 13.58 -17.07
N ARG A 150 -45.80 13.06 -18.16
CA ARG A 150 -46.42 13.10 -19.50
C ARG A 150 -47.75 12.35 -19.52
N MET A 151 -47.80 11.14 -18.97
CA MET A 151 -49.04 10.35 -18.87
C MET A 151 -50.10 11.06 -18.02
N ARG A 152 -49.70 11.68 -16.90
CA ARG A 152 -50.61 12.47 -16.05
C ARG A 152 -51.13 13.72 -16.76
N ARG A 153 -50.29 14.37 -17.58
CA ARG A 153 -50.69 15.54 -18.37
C ARG A 153 -51.66 15.16 -19.49
N GLU A 154 -51.38 14.06 -20.19
CA GLU A 154 -52.26 13.51 -21.23
C GLU A 154 -53.62 13.12 -20.63
N GLN A 155 -53.65 12.45 -19.47
CA GLN A 155 -54.91 12.14 -18.76
C GLN A 155 -55.70 13.40 -18.41
N ARG A 156 -55.07 14.43 -17.82
CA ARG A 156 -55.75 15.69 -17.50
C ARG A 156 -56.28 16.41 -18.74
N GLN A 157 -55.52 16.41 -19.84
CA GLN A 157 -55.98 17.00 -21.10
C GLN A 157 -57.17 16.24 -21.70
N GLN A 158 -57.19 14.91 -21.54
CA GLN A 158 -58.29 14.07 -21.99
C GLN A 158 -59.57 14.33 -21.17
N GLU A 159 -59.45 14.44 -19.85
CA GLU A 159 -60.57 14.80 -18.95
C GLU A 159 -61.15 16.19 -19.26
N LEU A 160 -60.29 17.19 -19.54
CA LEU A 160 -60.73 18.54 -19.90
C LEU A 160 -61.39 18.60 -21.29
N ALA A 161 -60.89 17.81 -22.25
CA ALA A 161 -61.49 17.71 -23.58
C ALA A 161 -62.87 17.03 -23.55
N GLU A 162 -63.06 16.02 -22.69
CA GLU A 162 -64.36 15.36 -22.47
C GLU A 162 -65.37 16.26 -21.76
N ALA A 163 -64.92 17.22 -20.95
CA ALA A 163 -65.77 18.20 -20.26
C ALA A 163 -66.26 19.36 -21.17
N GLY A 164 -65.79 19.44 -22.42
CA GLY A 164 -66.24 20.43 -23.39
C GLY A 164 -65.65 21.84 -23.25
N GLU A 165 -64.67 22.02 -22.37
CA GLU A 165 -63.96 23.29 -22.16
C GLU A 165 -62.62 23.28 -22.92
N ALA A 166 -62.68 23.32 -24.25
CA ALA A 166 -61.49 23.50 -25.07
C ALA A 166 -61.15 24.99 -25.17
N ASP A 167 -60.50 25.53 -24.12
CA ASP A 167 -59.93 26.87 -24.20
C ASP A 167 -58.63 26.85 -25.04
N GLU A 168 -58.57 27.72 -26.05
CA GLU A 168 -57.58 27.69 -27.13
C GLU A 168 -56.20 28.27 -26.75
N ASP A 169 -56.00 28.77 -25.52
CA ASP A 169 -54.82 29.57 -25.15
C ASP A 169 -53.95 28.98 -24.01
N GLY A 170 -53.84 27.66 -23.95
CA GLY A 170 -53.04 26.95 -22.95
C GLY A 170 -51.58 26.66 -23.33
N ARG A 171 -50.83 27.59 -23.94
CA ARG A 171 -49.36 27.43 -24.05
C ARG A 171 -48.69 27.77 -22.72
N ASP A 172 -48.92 26.92 -21.73
CA ASP A 172 -48.11 26.92 -20.51
C ASP A 172 -46.74 26.33 -20.84
N VAL A 173 -45.84 27.21 -21.30
CA VAL A 173 -44.41 26.96 -21.52
C VAL A 173 -43.72 27.01 -20.16
N LEU A 174 -44.11 26.14 -19.23
CA LEU A 174 -43.31 25.92 -18.03
C LEU A 174 -42.09 25.12 -18.43
N ALA A 175 -40.93 25.77 -18.24
CA ALA A 175 -39.62 25.31 -18.62
C ALA A 175 -39.41 23.84 -18.23
N GLU A 176 -39.26 22.99 -19.25
CA GLU A 176 -38.82 21.62 -19.08
C GLU A 176 -37.51 21.65 -18.25
N PRO A 177 -37.40 20.92 -17.12
CA PRO A 177 -36.21 20.97 -16.29
C PRO A 177 -34.99 20.67 -17.14
N LEU A 178 -34.03 21.59 -17.16
CA LEU A 178 -32.77 21.49 -17.90
C LEU A 178 -32.14 20.13 -17.60
N PHE A 179 -32.14 19.25 -18.60
CA PHE A 179 -31.47 17.97 -18.48
C PHE A 179 -29.96 18.25 -18.51
N HIS A 180 -29.28 18.00 -17.39
CA HIS A 180 -27.82 18.00 -17.40
C HIS A 180 -27.36 16.92 -18.38
N PRO A 181 -26.54 17.27 -19.39
CA PRO A 181 -26.02 16.31 -20.34
C PRO A 181 -25.37 15.14 -19.58
N SER A 182 -25.75 13.90 -19.90
CA SER A 182 -25.25 12.70 -19.23
C SER A 182 -23.71 12.63 -19.20
N THR A 183 -23.04 13.29 -20.14
CA THR A 183 -21.58 13.42 -20.21
C THR A 183 -20.99 14.30 -19.10
N ASP A 184 -21.66 15.38 -18.71
CA ASP A 184 -21.18 16.28 -17.67
C ASP A 184 -21.26 15.60 -16.30
N MET A 185 -22.36 14.88 -16.05
CA MET A 185 -22.53 14.06 -14.85
C MET A 185 -21.49 12.94 -14.76
N ILE A 186 -21.18 12.25 -15.87
CA ILE A 186 -20.12 11.23 -15.89
C ILE A 186 -18.76 11.86 -15.57
N ARG A 187 -18.47 13.07 -16.09
CA ARG A 187 -17.19 13.75 -15.84
C ARG A 187 -17.06 14.15 -14.38
N GLU A 188 -18.10 14.76 -13.81
CA GLU A 188 -18.13 15.19 -12.41
C GLU A 188 -17.94 14.00 -11.46
N LEU A 189 -18.67 12.90 -11.68
CA LEU A 189 -18.51 11.70 -10.86
C LEU A 189 -17.13 11.05 -10.99
N ARG A 190 -16.51 11.09 -12.18
CA ARG A 190 -15.13 10.62 -12.37
C ARG A 190 -14.13 11.48 -11.61
N GLU A 191 -14.30 12.80 -11.66
CA GLU A 191 -13.43 13.74 -10.96
C GLU A 191 -13.56 13.59 -9.44
N GLN A 192 -14.79 13.41 -8.94
CA GLN A 192 -15.05 13.12 -7.53
C GLN A 192 -14.36 11.82 -7.10
N LYS A 193 -14.54 10.73 -7.86
CA LYS A 193 -13.89 9.44 -7.55
C LYS A 193 -12.37 9.51 -7.59
N ALA A 194 -11.81 10.23 -8.57
CA ALA A 194 -10.36 10.46 -8.65
C ALA A 194 -9.84 11.23 -7.44
N SER A 195 -10.53 12.31 -7.04
CA SER A 195 -10.18 13.11 -5.85
C SER A 195 -10.28 12.29 -4.56
N ASP A 196 -11.36 11.51 -4.40
CA ASP A 196 -11.55 10.62 -3.26
C ASP A 196 -10.40 9.62 -3.17
N TYR A 197 -10.00 9.01 -4.29
CA TYR A 197 -8.89 8.05 -4.34
C TYR A 197 -7.52 8.71 -4.06
N GLU A 198 -7.26 9.88 -4.62
CA GLU A 198 -6.03 10.66 -4.39
C GLU A 198 -5.89 11.11 -2.95
N SER A 199 -7.01 11.39 -2.27
CA SER A 199 -7.03 11.78 -0.85
C SER A 199 -6.68 10.62 0.11
N MET A 200 -6.70 9.37 -0.36
CA MET A 200 -6.39 8.21 0.47
C MET A 200 -4.88 8.07 0.70
N ALA A 201 -4.50 7.81 1.95
CA ALA A 201 -3.13 7.47 2.31
C ALA A 201 -2.68 6.15 1.64
N ALA A 202 -1.37 5.99 1.43
CA ALA A 202 -0.79 4.79 0.82
C ALA A 202 -1.18 3.50 1.59
N TYR A 203 -1.30 3.58 2.91
CA TYR A 203 -1.80 2.49 3.75
C TYR A 203 -3.20 2.02 3.31
N GLN A 204 -4.13 2.96 3.11
CA GLN A 204 -5.50 2.64 2.72
C GLN A 204 -5.58 2.07 1.30
N ARG A 205 -4.79 2.63 0.36
CA ARG A 205 -4.79 2.20 -1.04
C ARG A 205 -4.16 0.81 -1.24
N TYR A 206 -3.05 0.56 -0.56
CA TYR A 206 -2.21 -0.60 -0.85
C TYR A 206 -2.14 -1.59 0.32
N SER A 207 -1.95 -1.14 1.55
CA SER A 207 -1.70 -2.05 2.69
C SER A 207 -2.92 -2.89 3.07
N LEU A 208 -4.13 -2.37 2.82
CA LEU A 208 -5.39 -3.10 3.00
C LEU A 208 -5.79 -3.93 1.77
N ASN A 209 -5.06 -3.81 0.66
CA ASN A 209 -5.39 -4.50 -0.57
C ASN A 209 -4.80 -5.91 -0.57
N ASN A 210 -5.66 -6.93 -0.67
CA ASN A 210 -5.26 -8.34 -0.71
C ASN A 210 -4.21 -8.66 -1.77
N ASP A 211 -4.26 -8.01 -2.93
CA ASP A 211 -3.29 -8.26 -4.01
C ASP A 211 -1.90 -7.72 -3.65
N TYR A 212 -1.83 -6.57 -2.98
CA TYR A 212 -0.57 -6.00 -2.51
C TYR A 212 -0.03 -6.77 -1.30
N ILE A 213 -0.91 -7.23 -0.40
CA ILE A 213 -0.58 -8.12 0.71
C ILE A 213 0.04 -9.41 0.19
N GLU A 214 -0.55 -10.00 -0.84
CA GLU A 214 -0.04 -11.20 -1.52
C GLU A 214 1.36 -10.97 -2.08
N PHE A 215 1.56 -9.87 -2.80
CA PHE A 215 2.86 -9.49 -3.34
C PHE A 215 3.91 -9.34 -2.23
N LYS A 216 3.60 -8.59 -1.16
CA LYS A 216 4.50 -8.41 -0.02
C LYS A 216 4.83 -9.74 0.66
N ARG A 217 3.86 -10.65 0.77
CA ARG A 217 4.09 -11.99 1.28
C ARG A 217 5.05 -12.79 0.40
N GLN A 218 4.83 -12.84 -0.91
CA GLN A 218 5.70 -13.56 -1.83
C GLN A 218 7.13 -12.98 -1.82
N TRP A 219 7.26 -11.65 -1.84
CA TRP A 219 8.55 -10.99 -1.73
C TRP A 219 9.27 -11.37 -0.42
N HIS A 220 8.58 -11.34 0.72
CA HIS A 220 9.14 -11.66 2.04
C HIS A 220 9.49 -13.15 2.18
N MET A 221 8.62 -14.05 1.69
CA MET A 221 8.88 -15.49 1.67
C MET A 221 10.12 -15.84 0.85
N GLY A 222 10.34 -15.16 -0.28
CA GLY A 222 11.55 -15.38 -1.08
C GLY A 222 12.82 -14.91 -0.37
N LEU A 223 12.71 -13.89 0.49
CA LEU A 223 13.86 -13.32 1.20
C LEU A 223 14.18 -14.07 2.51
N HIS A 224 13.18 -14.58 3.22
CA HIS A 224 13.36 -15.14 4.57
C HIS A 224 12.97 -16.62 4.69
N GLY A 225 12.42 -17.22 3.63
CA GLY A 225 11.95 -18.61 3.61
C GLY A 225 10.42 -18.72 3.74
N ALA A 226 9.90 -19.94 3.52
CA ALA A 226 8.46 -20.19 3.41
C ALA A 226 7.67 -19.91 4.71
N ASP A 227 8.29 -20.08 5.88
CA ASP A 227 7.66 -19.89 7.20
C ASP A 227 7.82 -18.46 7.74
N ALA A 228 8.33 -17.53 6.93
CA ALA A 228 8.62 -16.18 7.36
C ALA A 228 7.34 -15.33 7.49
N ILE A 229 7.12 -14.77 8.67
CA ILE A 229 5.96 -13.92 8.96
C ILE A 229 6.22 -12.53 8.37
N VAL A 230 5.29 -12.06 7.54
CA VAL A 230 5.36 -10.71 6.96
C VAL A 230 5.16 -9.67 8.06
N PRO A 231 5.96 -8.58 8.08
CA PRO A 231 5.76 -7.47 9.00
C PRO A 231 4.36 -6.87 8.90
N ASP A 232 3.89 -6.25 9.98
CA ASP A 232 2.58 -5.58 10.00
C ASP A 232 2.44 -4.57 8.85
N ALA A 233 1.26 -4.54 8.25
CA ALA A 233 0.93 -3.77 7.07
C ALA A 233 1.12 -2.25 7.29
N LYS A 234 0.99 -1.79 8.54
CA LYS A 234 1.25 -0.39 8.92
C LYS A 234 2.70 0.05 8.68
N ARG A 235 3.65 -0.89 8.70
CA ARG A 235 5.09 -0.61 8.52
C ARG A 235 5.53 -0.66 7.06
N TRP A 236 4.63 -0.95 6.12
CA TRP A 236 5.01 -1.13 4.71
C TRP A 236 5.29 0.17 3.97
N PHE A 237 4.82 1.30 4.51
CA PHE A 237 4.98 2.60 3.92
C PHE A 237 5.51 3.60 4.95
N THR A 238 6.33 4.54 4.50
CA THR A 238 6.70 5.71 5.28
C THR A 238 5.53 6.70 5.36
N HIS A 239 5.65 7.75 6.20
CA HIS A 239 4.66 8.83 6.24
C HIS A 239 4.47 9.51 4.87
N ALA A 240 5.55 9.59 4.08
CA ALA A 240 5.53 10.10 2.70
C ALA A 240 4.85 9.15 1.69
N GLY A 241 4.44 7.95 2.10
CA GLY A 241 3.85 6.94 1.22
C GLY A 241 4.84 6.17 0.37
N GLU A 242 6.14 6.21 0.72
CA GLU A 242 7.17 5.43 0.05
C GLU A 242 7.24 4.01 0.61
N PRO A 243 7.41 2.98 -0.25
CA PRO A 243 7.49 1.59 0.21
C PRO A 243 8.78 1.33 0.98
N VAL A 244 8.65 0.67 2.14
CA VAL A 244 9.78 0.21 2.94
C VAL A 244 10.13 -1.22 2.54
N PHE A 245 11.42 -1.50 2.34
CA PHE A 245 11.94 -2.85 2.01
C PHE A 245 12.94 -3.39 3.04
N ASN A 246 13.46 -2.55 3.94
CA ASN A 246 14.36 -2.97 5.01
C ASN A 246 13.57 -3.09 6.31
N TYR A 247 12.99 -4.26 6.55
CA TYR A 247 12.38 -4.58 7.83
C TYR A 247 13.46 -5.22 8.71
N GLY A 248 13.93 -4.52 9.75
CA GLY A 248 14.77 -5.14 10.80
C GLY A 248 16.29 -5.11 10.62
N THR A 249 16.85 -4.58 9.53
CA THR A 249 18.29 -4.27 9.53
C THR A 249 18.51 -3.00 10.35
N SER A 250 18.91 -3.12 11.62
CA SER A 250 19.34 -1.97 12.42
C SER A 250 20.43 -1.19 11.68
N GLY A 251 20.14 0.07 11.37
CA GLY A 251 21.12 1.09 10.98
C GLY A 251 21.40 1.19 9.47
N GLU A 252 21.51 2.43 8.99
CA GLU A 252 22.02 2.81 7.65
C GLU A 252 21.05 2.67 6.46
N ASN A 253 19.89 3.32 6.51
CA ASN A 253 19.36 4.18 5.42
C ASN A 253 17.87 4.52 5.63
N GLY A 254 17.59 5.29 6.66
CA GLY A 254 16.38 6.11 6.75
C GLY A 254 16.82 7.40 7.41
N GLY A 255 16.92 8.47 6.62
CA GLY A 255 17.35 9.77 7.10
C GLY A 255 16.43 10.26 8.22
N ASP A 256 17.06 10.89 9.21
CA ASP A 256 16.43 11.72 10.23
C ASP A 256 15.34 12.59 9.62
N GLU A 257 14.14 12.52 10.21
CA GLU A 257 13.24 13.64 10.52
C GLU A 257 12.00 13.06 11.22
N ASP A 258 11.74 13.58 12.42
CA ASP A 258 10.62 13.32 13.35
C ASP A 258 10.69 12.09 14.29
N GLU A 259 11.61 12.19 15.24
CA GLU A 259 11.36 11.76 16.63
C GLU A 259 10.24 12.60 17.26
N GLU A 260 8.97 12.25 17.01
CA GLU A 260 7.86 12.70 17.87
C GLU A 260 6.59 11.84 17.69
N MET A 261 6.71 10.53 17.99
CA MET A 261 5.57 9.72 18.44
C MET A 261 6.05 8.73 19.50
N ALA A 262 6.38 9.28 20.66
CA ALA A 262 6.35 8.53 21.91
C ALA A 262 4.89 8.37 22.34
N ASP A 263 4.26 7.24 21.97
CA ASP A 263 3.22 6.64 22.80
C ASP A 263 3.28 5.11 22.71
N GLY A 264 4.08 4.52 23.61
CA GLY A 264 3.53 3.52 24.51
C GLY A 264 3.38 2.05 24.09
N ASP A 265 3.86 1.59 22.94
CA ASP A 265 3.93 0.15 22.61
C ASP A 265 5.11 -0.17 21.68
N ASP A 266 6.33 -0.10 22.23
CA ASP A 266 7.48 -0.74 21.61
C ASP A 266 7.37 -2.26 21.80
N ASP A 267 6.62 -2.89 20.90
CA ASP A 267 6.64 -4.33 20.70
C ASP A 267 8.08 -4.77 20.38
N ILE A 268 8.79 -5.26 21.40
CA ILE A 268 10.12 -5.87 21.28
C ILE A 268 9.97 -7.12 20.39
N VAL A 269 10.25 -6.98 19.10
CA VAL A 269 10.34 -8.11 18.17
C VAL A 269 11.65 -8.84 18.45
N ILE A 270 11.60 -9.90 19.26
CA ILE A 270 12.74 -10.77 19.55
C ILE A 270 12.99 -11.66 18.32
N GLU A 271 13.82 -11.21 17.39
CA GLU A 271 14.14 -11.97 16.16
C GLU A 271 14.90 -13.27 16.48
N ARG A 272 15.86 -13.24 17.42
CA ARG A 272 16.42 -14.42 18.15
C ARG A 272 17.44 -13.97 19.20
N GLN A 273 17.10 -13.99 20.49
CA GLN A 273 18.11 -13.72 21.53
C GLN A 273 18.79 -15.02 21.97
N LYS A 274 20.06 -15.22 21.57
CA LYS A 274 20.89 -16.33 22.07
C LYS A 274 21.58 -15.90 23.37
N VAL A 275 20.88 -16.01 24.49
CA VAL A 275 21.48 -15.85 25.82
C VAL A 275 22.04 -17.20 26.26
N SER A 276 23.32 -17.25 26.61
CA SER A 276 23.91 -18.44 27.23
C SER A 276 23.39 -18.56 28.66
N THR A 277 22.70 -19.67 28.98
CA THR A 277 22.32 -20.03 30.35
C THR A 277 23.50 -20.60 31.15
N ARG A 278 24.67 -20.78 30.52
CA ARG A 278 25.89 -21.24 31.18
C ARG A 278 26.71 -20.07 31.70
N CYS A 279 27.20 -20.23 32.92
CA CYS A 279 28.09 -19.29 33.57
C CYS A 279 29.44 -19.24 32.84
N PRO A 280 29.98 -18.05 32.50
CA PRO A 280 31.31 -17.94 31.91
C PRO A 280 32.45 -18.39 32.83
N LEU A 281 32.26 -18.39 34.16
CA LEU A 281 33.30 -18.74 35.14
C LEU A 281 33.29 -20.24 35.49
N SER A 282 32.12 -20.82 35.78
CA SER A 282 32.01 -22.24 36.15
C SER A 282 31.76 -23.17 34.97
N LEU A 283 31.39 -22.64 33.80
CA LEU A 283 30.92 -23.38 32.61
C LEU A 283 29.70 -24.29 32.87
N GLN A 284 29.10 -24.19 34.05
CA GLN A 284 27.89 -24.89 34.45
C GLN A 284 26.65 -24.04 34.15
N GLU A 285 25.48 -24.67 34.09
CA GLU A 285 24.21 -23.95 34.01
C GLU A 285 24.00 -23.11 35.28
N MET A 286 23.66 -21.83 35.08
CA MET A 286 23.48 -20.89 36.18
C MET A 286 22.20 -21.22 36.96
N ARG A 287 22.30 -21.29 38.29
CA ARG A 287 21.16 -21.44 39.21
C ARG A 287 20.81 -20.10 39.83
N GLU A 288 21.81 -19.33 40.25
CA GLU A 288 21.68 -17.99 40.80
C GLU A 288 22.46 -16.96 39.94
N PRO A 289 21.87 -16.44 38.86
CA PRO A 289 22.52 -15.50 37.95
C PRO A 289 22.69 -14.10 38.58
N TYR A 290 23.92 -13.61 38.60
CA TYR A 290 24.35 -12.32 39.17
C TYR A 290 24.89 -11.41 38.09
N THR A 291 24.24 -10.27 37.89
CA THR A 291 24.61 -9.26 36.90
C THR A 291 25.16 -8.02 37.57
N ASN A 292 26.22 -7.45 36.99
CA ASN A 292 26.81 -6.23 37.52
C ASN A 292 26.00 -5.00 37.07
N SER A 293 25.84 -4.02 37.96
CA SER A 293 25.21 -2.74 37.61
C SER A 293 26.06 -1.89 36.63
N ARG A 294 27.37 -2.16 36.54
CA ARG A 294 28.33 -1.44 35.68
C ARG A 294 28.70 -2.18 34.41
N CYS A 295 28.52 -3.49 34.33
CA CYS A 295 28.82 -4.28 33.12
C CYS A 295 27.74 -5.32 32.85
N LYS A 296 27.40 -5.52 31.56
CA LYS A 296 26.33 -6.42 31.11
C LYS A 296 26.71 -7.91 31.16
N HIS A 297 27.53 -8.31 32.13
CA HIS A 297 27.94 -9.69 32.31
C HIS A 297 27.17 -10.34 33.46
N THR A 298 26.72 -11.57 33.24
CA THR A 298 25.99 -12.38 34.21
C THR A 298 26.82 -13.61 34.58
N PHE A 299 26.97 -13.87 35.87
CA PHE A 299 27.74 -14.99 36.42
C PHE A 299 26.93 -15.79 37.42
N GLU A 300 27.38 -16.98 37.80
CA GLU A 300 26.80 -17.72 38.91
C GLU A 300 27.30 -17.12 40.23
N LYS A 301 26.41 -16.91 41.20
CA LYS A 301 26.72 -16.35 42.52
C LYS A 301 27.92 -17.03 43.20
N ASP A 302 27.89 -18.36 43.33
CA ASP A 302 28.95 -19.08 44.05
C ASP A 302 30.29 -18.95 43.33
N ALA A 303 30.28 -18.97 41.99
CA ALA A 303 31.48 -18.83 41.18
C ALA A 303 32.10 -17.43 41.27
N ILE A 304 31.27 -16.37 41.29
CA ILE A 304 31.78 -15.00 41.42
C ILE A 304 32.23 -14.70 42.85
N LEU A 305 31.53 -15.22 43.86
CA LEU A 305 31.93 -15.06 45.26
C LEU A 305 33.23 -15.81 45.54
N GLU A 306 33.38 -17.05 45.06
CA GLU A 306 34.64 -17.78 45.16
C GLU A 306 35.77 -17.00 44.49
N PHE A 307 35.59 -16.54 43.25
CA PHE A 307 36.58 -15.75 42.51
C PHE A 307 37.00 -14.46 43.24
N LEU A 308 36.07 -13.78 43.92
CA LEU A 308 36.35 -12.56 44.68
C LEU A 308 36.95 -12.83 46.06
N VAL A 309 36.68 -14.00 46.66
CA VAL A 309 37.16 -14.39 47.99
C VAL A 309 38.53 -15.05 47.92
N VAL A 310 38.97 -15.59 46.77
CA VAL A 310 40.34 -16.10 46.63
C VAL A 310 41.32 -14.96 46.94
N PRO A 311 42.21 -15.08 47.94
CA PRO A 311 43.21 -14.08 48.20
C PRO A 311 44.09 -13.96 46.96
N SER A 312 44.06 -12.77 46.36
CA SER A 312 44.94 -12.41 45.26
C SER A 312 46.37 -12.68 45.69
N VAL A 313 47.01 -13.63 45.02
CA VAL A 313 48.46 -13.70 44.98
C VAL A 313 48.92 -12.37 44.39
N CYS A 314 49.42 -11.53 45.30
CA CYS A 314 50.19 -10.30 45.11
C CYS A 314 49.92 -9.51 43.81
N GLY A 315 49.09 -8.45 43.89
CA GLY A 315 49.26 -7.30 42.98
C GLY A 315 48.04 -6.63 42.33
N ALA A 316 46.79 -7.00 42.64
CA ALA A 316 45.63 -6.37 42.00
C ALA A 316 44.81 -5.51 42.98
N ARG A 317 44.59 -4.24 42.62
CA ARG A 317 43.75 -3.27 43.34
C ARG A 317 42.33 -3.83 43.49
N LYS A 318 41.78 -3.84 44.71
CA LYS A 318 40.38 -4.21 44.97
C LYS A 318 39.44 -3.19 44.28
N PRO A 319 38.58 -3.59 43.32
CA PRO A 319 37.51 -2.72 42.89
C PRO A 319 36.35 -2.82 43.90
N VAL A 320 35.91 -1.68 44.43
CA VAL A 320 34.63 -1.58 45.13
C VAL A 320 33.54 -1.70 44.08
N VAL A 321 32.88 -2.86 44.03
CA VAL A 321 31.81 -3.14 43.08
C VAL A 321 30.55 -3.45 43.86
N THR A 322 29.55 -2.59 43.72
CA THR A 322 28.20 -2.79 44.25
C THR A 322 27.40 -3.65 43.28
N TRP A 323 27.08 -4.87 43.69
CA TRP A 323 26.20 -5.78 42.97
C TRP A 323 24.78 -5.62 43.49
N THR A 324 23.80 -5.52 42.59
CA THR A 324 22.38 -5.36 42.93
C THR A 324 21.62 -6.65 42.68
N PHE A 325 20.89 -7.10 43.68
CA PHE A 325 20.04 -8.29 43.66
C PHE A 325 18.72 -8.02 42.92
N GLN A 326 18.26 -8.99 42.14
CA GLN A 326 16.94 -8.93 41.52
C GLN A 326 15.84 -9.66 42.31
N ASN A 327 16.10 -10.11 43.55
CA ASN A 327 15.02 -10.68 44.37
C ASN A 327 15.13 -10.58 45.90
N GLU A 328 16.14 -9.92 46.48
CA GLU A 328 16.19 -9.68 47.93
C GLU A 328 17.17 -8.53 48.24
N THR A 329 16.73 -7.53 49.01
CA THR A 329 17.54 -6.38 49.44
C THR A 329 18.54 -6.78 50.51
N SER A 330 19.67 -7.37 50.09
CA SER A 330 20.84 -7.56 50.96
C SER A 330 22.05 -6.81 50.41
N THR A 331 22.33 -5.66 50.99
CA THR A 331 23.54 -4.86 50.76
C THR A 331 24.70 -5.45 51.59
N LEU A 332 25.67 -6.08 50.94
CA LEU A 332 26.95 -6.40 51.57
C LEU A 332 27.93 -5.25 51.34
N THR A 333 27.98 -4.33 52.29
CA THR A 333 29.06 -3.33 52.40
C THR A 333 30.23 -3.93 53.17
N GLY A 334 31.29 -4.31 52.45
CA GLY A 334 32.59 -4.57 53.06
C GLY A 334 33.29 -3.25 53.39
N GLN A 335 33.32 -2.88 54.67
CA GLN A 335 34.27 -1.91 55.22
C GLN A 335 35.51 -2.65 55.74
N CYS A 336 36.63 -1.93 55.73
CA CYS A 336 38.02 -2.36 55.89
C CYS A 336 38.31 -3.55 56.82
#